data_AF-A5DR37-F1
#
_entry.id   AF-A5DR37-F1
#
_cell.length_a   1.000
_cell.length_b   1.000
_cell.length_c   1.000
_cell.angle_alpha   90.00
_cell.angle_beta   90.00
_cell.angle_gamma   90.00
#
_symmetry.space_group_name_H-M   'P 1'
#
loop_
_entity.id
_entity.type
_entity.pdbx_description
1 polymer ?
#
loop_
_entity_poly.entity_id
_entity_poly.type
_entity_poly.pdbx_seq_one_letter_code
_entity_poly.pdbx_strand_id
1 'polypeptide(L)'
;MGTVKPSQEQMDEAMMPLYNYLNQNLEVLAQYLTQEMLMKVMVAAWNVVVSSADELLLPKLASAKTFQLSTIGSKLSSTSTGTSGWQSAVSTAVASVSNSIGISGFGRSLTNNELETVFAWLTFLCFDFFHNNGNGPPIADLKNEHYQSLLLVPVYYDRDIEFLFSEVDRLSPAYVKVLRERNNFTGFETKDTREKEAKQIKSQNLSRQRALSRAGSLARSKTINAHATAKARERADREAQEARSDPMAAQVLTEDIILRLLLVKGEKAYVARRLDQRERLAHSIATERLARAAAEGRLG
;
A
#
# COMPACT_ATOMS: atom_id res chain seq x y z
N MET A 1 28.49 -11.08 -0.03
CA MET A 1 27.57 -12.03 0.62
C MET A 1 26.26 -12.13 -0.17
N GLY A 2 26.30 -12.47 -1.47
CA GLY A 2 25.08 -12.52 -2.32
C GLY A 2 25.31 -12.91 -3.78
N THR A 3 26.49 -13.42 -4.11
CA THR A 3 26.91 -13.78 -5.48
C THR A 3 26.61 -15.23 -5.84
N VAL A 4 26.35 -16.08 -4.85
CA VAL A 4 26.00 -17.49 -5.06
C VAL A 4 24.50 -17.64 -4.89
N LYS A 5 23.84 -18.18 -5.91
CA LYS A 5 22.42 -18.53 -5.84
C LYS A 5 22.25 -19.64 -4.79
N PRO A 6 21.37 -19.46 -3.79
CA PRO A 6 21.14 -20.50 -2.79
C PRO A 6 20.59 -21.76 -3.46
N SER A 7 20.94 -22.93 -2.93
CA SER A 7 20.32 -24.18 -3.37
C SER A 7 18.85 -24.24 -2.93
N GLN A 8 18.05 -25.09 -3.58
CA GLN A 8 16.65 -25.28 -3.19
C GLN A 8 16.53 -25.72 -1.72
N GLU A 9 17.39 -26.63 -1.27
CA GLU A 9 17.44 -27.09 0.13
C GLU A 9 17.68 -25.94 1.10
N GLN A 10 18.60 -25.03 0.79
CA GLN A 10 18.87 -23.85 1.63
C GLN A 10 17.67 -22.89 1.67
N MET A 11 16.98 -22.73 0.55
CA MET A 11 15.78 -21.91 0.47
C MET A 11 14.64 -22.51 1.30
N ASP A 12 14.50 -23.84 1.28
CA ASP A 12 13.47 -24.56 2.04
C ASP A 12 13.78 -24.57 3.55
N GLU A 13 15.04 -24.81 3.92
CA GLU A 13 15.51 -24.79 5.31
C GLU A 13 15.30 -23.42 5.96
N ALA A 14 15.56 -22.33 5.22
CA ALA A 14 15.32 -20.97 5.70
C ALA A 14 13.83 -20.68 6.03
N MET A 15 12.91 -21.35 5.33
CA MET A 15 11.47 -21.16 5.52
C MET A 15 10.86 -22.11 6.55
N MET A 16 11.56 -23.19 6.91
CA MET A 16 11.08 -24.23 7.83
C MET A 16 10.53 -23.69 9.16
N PRO A 17 11.14 -22.70 9.83
CA PRO A 17 10.58 -22.14 11.07
C PRO A 17 9.22 -21.49 10.85
N LEU A 18 9.02 -20.77 9.73
CA LEU A 18 7.76 -20.15 9.39
C LEU A 18 6.70 -21.22 9.07
N TYR A 19 7.06 -22.25 8.32
CA TYR A 19 6.16 -23.36 8.00
C TYR A 19 5.69 -24.09 9.27
N ASN A 20 6.61 -24.39 10.18
CA ASN A 20 6.28 -25.03 11.45
C ASN A 20 5.33 -24.16 12.28
N TYR A 21 5.61 -22.86 12.38
CA TYR A 21 4.75 -21.93 13.08
C TYR A 21 3.34 -21.86 12.44
N LEU A 22 3.25 -21.68 11.12
CA LEU A 22 1.97 -21.59 10.44
C LEU A 22 1.17 -22.89 10.54
N ASN A 23 1.80 -24.05 10.33
CA ASN A 23 1.13 -25.36 10.43
C ASN A 23 0.56 -25.59 11.82
N GLN A 24 1.36 -25.41 12.87
CA GLN A 24 0.90 -25.62 14.25
C GLN A 24 -0.27 -24.70 14.59
N ASN A 25 -0.20 -23.41 14.23
CA ASN A 25 -1.26 -22.46 14.55
C ASN A 25 -2.53 -22.70 13.72
N LEU A 26 -2.39 -22.97 12.41
CA LEU A 26 -3.55 -23.22 11.55
C LEU A 26 -4.25 -24.54 11.89
N GLU A 27 -3.49 -25.58 12.28
CA GLU A 27 -4.04 -26.85 12.75
C GLU A 27 -4.87 -26.66 14.03
N VAL A 28 -4.36 -25.90 15.00
CA VAL A 28 -5.11 -25.56 16.22
C VAL A 28 -6.37 -24.76 15.88
N LEU A 29 -6.26 -23.74 15.02
CA LEU A 29 -7.40 -22.92 14.63
C LEU A 29 -8.47 -23.72 13.88
N ALA A 30 -8.07 -24.69 13.05
CA ALA A 30 -8.99 -25.56 12.31
C ALA A 30 -9.87 -26.42 13.23
N GLN A 31 -9.45 -26.70 14.47
CA GLN A 31 -10.26 -27.44 15.45
C GLN A 31 -11.42 -26.62 16.02
N TYR A 32 -11.31 -25.29 16.03
CA TYR A 32 -12.26 -24.39 16.68
C TYR A 32 -13.01 -23.46 15.73
N LEU A 33 -12.51 -23.27 14.50
CA LEU A 33 -13.11 -22.39 13.51
C LEU A 33 -13.93 -23.19 12.48
N THR A 34 -15.00 -22.56 11.99
CA THR A 34 -15.66 -23.06 10.78
C THR A 34 -14.74 -22.89 9.58
N GLN A 35 -14.94 -23.72 8.54
CA GLN A 35 -14.14 -23.65 7.31
C GLN A 35 -14.11 -22.23 6.72
N GLU A 36 -15.25 -21.54 6.67
CA GLU A 36 -15.33 -20.16 6.15
C GLU A 36 -14.48 -19.18 6.98
N MET A 37 -14.48 -19.31 8.31
CA MET A 37 -13.70 -18.43 9.17
C MET A 37 -12.21 -18.74 9.09
N LEU A 38 -11.85 -20.03 9.00
CA LEU A 38 -10.46 -20.46 8.80
C LEU A 38 -9.90 -19.89 7.49
N MET A 39 -10.67 -19.94 6.39
CA MET A 39 -10.28 -19.34 5.12
C MET A 39 -9.98 -17.84 5.25
N LYS A 40 -10.82 -17.08 5.97
CA LYS A 40 -10.59 -15.65 6.20
C LYS A 40 -9.33 -15.39 7.03
N VAL A 41 -9.06 -16.23 8.04
CA VAL A 41 -7.84 -16.14 8.84
C VAL A 41 -6.60 -16.45 7.99
N MET A 42 -6.67 -17.46 7.12
CA MET A 42 -5.58 -17.78 6.19
C MET A 42 -5.30 -16.62 5.23
N VAL A 43 -6.33 -15.98 4.66
CA VAL A 43 -6.15 -14.76 3.83
C VAL A 43 -5.54 -13.62 4.63
N ALA A 44 -5.96 -13.43 5.89
CA ALA A 44 -5.37 -12.40 6.75
C ALA A 44 -3.89 -12.66 7.05
N ALA A 45 -3.52 -13.91 7.36
CA ALA A 45 -2.13 -14.33 7.55
C ALA A 45 -1.30 -14.13 6.27
N TRP A 46 -1.86 -14.51 5.11
CA TRP A 46 -1.23 -14.28 3.82
C TRP A 46 -0.95 -12.79 3.55
N ASN A 47 -1.89 -11.90 3.87
CA ASN A 47 -1.67 -10.44 3.72
C ASN A 47 -0.50 -9.92 4.58
N VAL A 48 -0.28 -10.52 5.76
CA VAL A 48 0.87 -10.20 6.61
C VAL A 48 2.17 -10.70 5.97
N VAL A 49 2.17 -11.90 5.38
CA VAL A 49 3.30 -12.43 4.61
C VAL A 49 3.66 -11.51 3.44
N VAL A 50 2.67 -11.13 2.61
CA VAL A 50 2.88 -10.22 1.48
C VAL A 50 3.42 -8.87 1.95
N SER A 51 2.89 -8.33 3.05
CA SER A 51 3.39 -7.07 3.64
C SER A 51 4.83 -7.18 4.14
N SER A 52 5.19 -8.32 4.73
CA SER A 52 6.55 -8.56 5.21
C SER A 52 7.53 -8.69 4.04
N ALA A 53 7.14 -9.41 2.99
CA ALA A 53 7.94 -9.52 1.77
C ALA A 53 8.09 -8.18 1.05
N ASP A 54 7.04 -7.35 1.03
CA ASP A 54 7.08 -6.00 0.48
C ASP A 54 8.13 -5.11 1.18
N GLU A 55 8.18 -5.17 2.52
CA GLU A 55 9.17 -4.45 3.32
C GLU A 55 10.60 -4.98 3.14
N LEU A 56 10.75 -6.28 2.87
CA LEU A 56 12.05 -6.87 2.53
C LEU A 56 12.52 -6.43 1.14
N LEU A 57 11.61 -6.37 0.16
CA LEU A 57 11.93 -6.09 -1.24
C LEU A 57 12.27 -4.63 -1.50
N LEU A 58 11.47 -3.69 -0.98
CA LEU A 58 11.56 -2.29 -1.35
C LEU A 58 11.28 -1.34 -0.17
N PRO A 59 11.99 -0.20 -0.06
CA PRO A 59 11.72 0.80 0.97
C PRO A 59 10.34 1.46 0.75
N LYS A 60 9.71 1.91 1.84
CA LYS A 60 8.47 2.68 1.79
C LYS A 60 8.71 4.07 1.21
N LEU A 61 7.80 4.56 0.35
CA LEU A 61 7.90 5.90 -0.26
C LEU A 61 8.00 7.05 0.74
N ALA A 62 7.38 6.89 1.92
CA ALA A 62 7.44 7.89 2.98
C ALA A 62 8.88 8.20 3.45
N SER A 63 9.82 7.25 3.31
CA SER A 63 11.23 7.45 3.65
C SER A 63 11.91 8.57 2.85
N ALA A 64 11.41 8.87 1.64
CA ALA A 64 11.92 9.94 0.79
C ALA A 64 11.77 11.33 1.43
N LYS A 65 10.65 11.56 2.13
CA LYS A 65 10.33 12.86 2.74
C LYS A 65 11.21 13.17 3.95
N THR A 66 11.55 12.14 4.75
CA THR A 66 12.46 12.28 5.90
C THR A 66 13.84 12.78 5.48
N PHE A 67 14.33 12.39 4.31
CA PHE A 67 15.65 12.78 3.79
C PHE A 67 15.68 14.19 3.19
N GLN A 68 14.59 14.69 2.61
CA GLN A 68 14.53 16.09 2.19
C GLN A 68 14.58 17.05 3.38
N LEU A 69 13.95 16.69 4.50
CA LEU A 69 13.96 17.53 5.70
C LEU A 69 15.37 17.66 6.29
N SER A 70 16.18 16.60 6.27
CA SER A 70 17.59 16.67 6.71
C SER A 70 18.46 17.48 5.74
N THR A 71 18.20 17.43 4.44
CA THR A 71 18.95 18.19 3.43
C THR A 71 18.61 19.68 3.48
N ILE A 72 17.34 20.04 3.66
CA ILE A 72 16.90 21.45 3.78
C ILE A 72 17.37 22.06 5.10
N GLY A 73 17.34 21.30 6.21
CA GLY A 73 17.91 21.74 7.49
C GLY A 73 19.41 22.08 7.40
N SER A 74 20.17 21.39 6.55
CA SER A 74 21.60 21.68 6.32
C SER A 74 21.86 22.92 5.46
N LYS A 75 20.90 23.36 4.62
CA LYS A 75 21.03 24.54 3.77
C LYS A 75 20.57 25.84 4.42
N LEU A 76 19.71 25.76 5.45
CA LEU A 76 19.26 26.94 6.21
C LEU A 76 20.16 27.27 7.40
N SER A 77 21.09 26.39 7.79
CA SER A 77 22.00 26.62 8.93
C SER A 77 23.20 27.51 8.61
N SER A 78 23.40 27.97 7.36
CA SER A 78 24.46 28.94 7.05
C SER A 78 24.10 30.38 7.40
N THR A 79 22.84 30.68 7.72
CA THR A 79 22.41 32.05 8.03
C THR A 79 21.16 32.09 8.93
N SER A 80 21.26 31.68 10.20
CA SER A 80 20.51 32.31 11.32
C SER A 80 20.72 31.58 12.64
N THR A 81 21.19 32.34 13.61
CA THR A 81 21.24 31.98 15.02
C THR A 81 19.81 31.95 15.57
N GLY A 82 19.37 30.80 16.06
CA GLY A 82 18.24 30.71 16.98
C GLY A 82 17.03 29.90 16.50
N THR A 83 16.76 28.81 17.22
CA THR A 83 15.50 28.04 17.28
C THR A 83 15.28 26.95 16.23
N SER A 84 15.66 25.69 16.55
CA SER A 84 14.99 24.44 16.08
C SER A 84 15.69 23.13 16.50
N GLY A 85 16.24 23.06 17.73
CA GLY A 85 16.95 21.85 18.21
C GLY A 85 16.06 20.62 18.43
N TRP A 86 14.78 20.79 18.79
CA TRP A 86 13.92 19.65 19.15
C TRP A 86 13.30 18.92 17.94
N GLN A 87 13.08 19.59 16.79
CA GLN A 87 12.47 18.92 15.62
C GLN A 87 13.48 18.08 14.82
N SER A 88 14.74 18.54 14.76
CA SER A 88 15.83 17.86 14.05
C SER A 88 16.27 16.57 14.77
N ALA A 89 16.36 16.61 16.11
CA ALA A 89 16.72 15.45 16.92
C ALA A 89 15.69 14.30 16.77
N VAL A 90 14.40 14.63 16.66
CA VAL A 90 13.33 13.62 16.50
C VAL A 90 13.36 13.00 15.10
N SER A 91 13.70 13.77 14.06
CA SER A 91 13.83 13.26 12.68
C SER A 91 14.99 12.27 12.51
N THR A 92 16.11 12.53 13.19
CA THR A 92 17.26 11.61 13.22
C THR A 92 16.95 10.33 14.00
N ALA A 93 16.26 10.45 15.14
CA ALA A 93 15.86 9.29 15.95
C ALA A 93 14.87 8.36 15.21
N VAL A 94 13.86 8.90 14.51
CA VAL A 94 12.91 8.06 13.75
C VAL A 94 13.53 7.45 12.48
N ALA A 95 14.51 8.12 11.87
CA ALA A 95 15.27 7.56 10.75
C ALA A 95 16.16 6.39 11.21
N SER A 96 16.77 6.50 12.39
CA SER A 96 17.54 5.43 13.03
C SER A 96 16.67 4.22 13.39
N VAL A 97 15.49 4.43 13.99
CA VAL A 97 14.58 3.34 14.39
C VAL A 97 13.98 2.61 13.19
N SER A 98 13.68 3.33 12.11
CA SER A 98 13.18 2.71 10.87
C SER A 98 14.24 1.84 10.18
N ASN A 99 15.52 2.10 10.44
CA ASN A 99 16.65 1.34 9.90
C ASN A 99 17.11 0.19 10.82
N SER A 100 16.58 0.09 12.05
CA SER A 100 17.11 -0.77 13.11
C SER A 100 16.18 -1.88 13.59
N ILE A 101 15.21 -2.30 12.77
CA ILE A 101 14.65 -3.65 12.96
C ILE A 101 15.81 -4.59 12.62
N GLY A 102 16.39 -5.23 13.65
CA GLY A 102 17.73 -5.84 13.70
C GLY A 102 18.03 -7.01 12.76
N ILE A 103 17.69 -6.87 11.48
CA ILE A 103 18.04 -7.78 10.40
C ILE A 103 19.30 -7.21 9.74
N SER A 104 20.38 -7.99 9.74
CA SER A 104 21.66 -7.59 9.16
C SER A 104 21.49 -7.22 7.68
N GLY A 105 21.70 -5.93 7.39
CA GLY A 105 21.58 -5.31 6.08
C GLY A 105 20.14 -5.05 5.60
N PHE A 106 19.20 -4.83 6.53
CA PHE A 106 17.96 -4.09 6.26
C PHE A 106 18.29 -2.70 5.70
N GLY A 107 17.65 -2.31 4.60
CA GLY A 107 17.89 -1.02 3.92
C GLY A 107 18.98 -1.01 2.85
N ARG A 108 19.63 -2.15 2.56
CA ARG A 108 20.47 -2.30 1.35
C ARG A 108 19.61 -2.70 0.15
N SER A 109 20.05 -2.35 -1.06
CA SER A 109 19.50 -2.93 -2.29
C SER A 109 19.77 -4.43 -2.32
N LEU A 110 18.74 -5.25 -2.53
CA LEU A 110 18.90 -6.69 -2.67
C LEU A 110 19.69 -7.04 -3.94
N THR A 111 20.39 -8.16 -3.95
CA THR A 111 20.93 -8.71 -5.20
C THR A 111 19.81 -9.39 -6.01
N ASN A 112 20.03 -9.63 -7.31
CA ASN A 112 19.07 -10.38 -8.13
C ASN A 112 18.81 -11.79 -7.57
N ASN A 113 19.83 -12.46 -7.02
CA ASN A 113 19.65 -13.75 -6.36
C ASN A 113 18.75 -13.65 -5.12
N GLU A 114 18.94 -12.63 -4.28
CA GLU A 114 18.11 -12.41 -3.10
C GLU A 114 16.66 -12.10 -3.49
N LEU A 115 16.47 -11.29 -4.54
CA LEU A 115 15.15 -10.95 -5.08
C LEU A 115 14.43 -12.19 -5.63
N GLU A 116 15.11 -12.99 -6.47
CA GLU A 116 14.58 -14.26 -6.96
C GLU A 116 14.19 -15.20 -5.82
N THR A 117 15.02 -15.26 -4.77
CA THR A 117 14.77 -16.09 -3.58
C THR A 117 13.47 -15.68 -2.88
N VAL A 118 13.27 -14.38 -2.64
CA VAL A 118 12.04 -13.87 -2.01
C VAL A 118 10.80 -14.17 -2.88
N PHE A 119 10.90 -14.03 -4.20
CA PHE A 119 9.78 -14.36 -5.10
C PHE A 119 9.49 -15.85 -5.19
N ALA A 120 10.51 -16.71 -5.10
CA ALA A 120 10.31 -18.15 -5.02
C ALA A 120 9.58 -18.54 -3.73
N TRP A 121 9.97 -17.99 -2.58
CA TRP A 121 9.24 -18.19 -1.31
C TRP A 121 7.79 -17.68 -1.38
N LEU A 122 7.58 -16.49 -1.94
CA LEU A 122 6.23 -15.95 -2.14
C LEU A 122 5.36 -16.83 -3.05
N THR A 123 5.94 -17.35 -4.13
CA THR A 123 5.24 -18.23 -5.07
C THR A 123 4.84 -19.53 -4.38
N PHE A 124 5.78 -20.19 -3.69
CA PHE A 124 5.50 -21.42 -2.95
C PHE A 124 4.44 -21.20 -1.87
N LEU A 125 4.58 -20.14 -1.06
CA LEU A 125 3.59 -19.84 -0.03
C LEU A 125 2.20 -19.59 -0.64
N CYS A 126 2.11 -18.88 -1.76
CA CYS A 126 0.84 -18.59 -2.42
C CYS A 126 0.16 -19.85 -2.95
N PHE A 127 0.86 -20.66 -3.75
CA PHE A 127 0.26 -21.77 -4.50
C PHE A 127 0.27 -23.09 -3.74
N ASP A 128 1.38 -23.44 -3.10
CA ASP A 128 1.55 -24.75 -2.47
C ASP A 128 1.06 -24.73 -1.03
N PHE A 129 1.41 -23.70 -0.26
CA PHE A 129 1.08 -23.65 1.18
C PHE A 129 -0.33 -23.11 1.46
N PHE A 130 -0.64 -21.88 1.01
CA PHE A 130 -1.93 -21.25 1.35
C PHE A 130 -3.05 -21.74 0.45
N HIS A 131 -2.87 -21.84 -0.87
CA HIS A 131 -3.91 -22.38 -1.75
C HIS A 131 -4.10 -23.89 -1.56
N ASN A 132 -3.02 -24.63 -1.30
CA ASN A 132 -3.00 -26.04 -0.93
C ASN A 132 -3.92 -26.92 -1.80
N ASN A 133 -3.70 -26.91 -3.11
CA ASN A 133 -4.50 -27.66 -4.09
C ASN A 133 -6.02 -27.43 -3.99
N GLY A 134 -6.44 -26.22 -3.58
CA GLY A 134 -7.85 -25.84 -3.41
C GLY A 134 -8.43 -26.13 -2.03
N ASN A 135 -7.66 -26.69 -1.10
CA ASN A 135 -8.09 -26.89 0.29
C ASN A 135 -7.99 -25.63 1.14
N GLY A 136 -7.23 -24.62 0.68
CA GLY A 136 -7.15 -23.31 1.29
C GLY A 136 -7.83 -22.21 0.46
N PRO A 137 -7.53 -20.92 0.73
CA PRO A 137 -8.22 -19.83 0.08
C PRO A 137 -8.11 -19.86 -1.45
N PRO A 138 -9.14 -19.38 -2.17
CA PRO A 138 -9.09 -19.23 -3.62
C PRO A 138 -7.89 -18.39 -4.06
N ILE A 139 -7.27 -18.79 -5.17
CA ILE A 139 -6.09 -18.08 -5.69
C ILE A 139 -6.37 -16.61 -6.03
N ALA A 140 -7.62 -16.26 -6.35
CA ALA A 140 -8.05 -14.87 -6.59
C ALA A 140 -7.95 -13.99 -5.33
N ASP A 141 -8.14 -14.57 -4.15
CA ASP A 141 -8.03 -13.87 -2.87
C ASP A 141 -6.56 -13.71 -2.44
N LEU A 142 -5.73 -14.70 -2.78
CA LEU A 142 -4.29 -14.68 -2.52
C LEU A 142 -3.55 -13.76 -3.49
N LYS A 143 -3.85 -13.80 -4.79
CA LYS A 143 -3.29 -12.90 -5.80
C LYS A 143 -4.00 -11.54 -5.83
N ASN A 144 -4.13 -10.94 -4.64
CA ASN A 144 -4.71 -9.62 -4.45
C ASN A 144 -3.83 -8.52 -5.06
N GLU A 145 -4.34 -7.28 -5.06
CA GLU A 145 -3.68 -6.10 -5.65
C GLU A 145 -2.25 -5.89 -5.13
N HIS A 146 -2.02 -6.13 -3.83
CA HIS A 146 -0.70 -5.94 -3.22
C HIS A 146 0.29 -6.97 -3.73
N TYR A 147 -0.08 -8.26 -3.73
CA TYR A 147 0.76 -9.32 -4.30
C TYR A 147 1.09 -9.04 -5.78
N GLN A 148 0.08 -8.67 -6.57
CA GLN A 148 0.26 -8.36 -8.00
C GLN A 148 1.18 -7.16 -8.22
N SER A 149 1.12 -6.14 -7.35
CA SER A 149 2.03 -4.99 -7.42
C SER A 149 3.49 -5.41 -7.20
N LEU A 150 3.75 -6.37 -6.30
CA LEU A 150 5.11 -6.90 -6.08
C LEU A 150 5.64 -7.63 -7.31
N LEU A 151 4.79 -8.29 -8.10
CA LEU A 151 5.23 -8.96 -9.34
C LEU A 151 5.74 -8.00 -10.41
N LEU A 152 5.53 -6.68 -10.25
CA LEU A 152 6.13 -5.67 -11.12
C LEU A 152 7.60 -5.41 -10.78
N VAL A 153 8.04 -5.73 -9.56
CA VAL A 153 9.40 -5.42 -9.11
C VAL A 153 10.47 -6.06 -10.03
N PRO A 154 10.43 -7.37 -10.35
CA PRO A 154 11.42 -7.98 -11.24
C PRO A 154 11.45 -7.36 -12.65
N VAL A 155 10.32 -6.83 -13.13
CA VAL A 155 10.21 -6.23 -14.48
C VAL A 155 11.03 -4.94 -14.59
N TYR A 156 11.12 -4.18 -13.50
CA TYR A 156 11.74 -2.85 -13.46
C TYR A 156 13.06 -2.81 -12.67
N TYR A 157 13.40 -3.86 -11.91
CA TYR A 157 14.56 -3.87 -11.00
C TYR A 157 15.88 -3.52 -11.69
N ASP A 158 16.15 -4.19 -12.81
CA ASP A 158 17.38 -4.06 -13.59
C ASP A 158 17.34 -2.92 -14.62
N ARG A 159 16.26 -2.13 -14.67
CA ARG A 159 16.18 -1.00 -15.60
C ARG A 159 17.06 0.16 -15.14
N ASP A 160 17.57 0.91 -16.11
CA ASP A 160 18.39 2.10 -15.88
C ASP A 160 17.57 3.26 -15.32
N ILE A 161 18.25 4.18 -14.63
CA ILE A 161 17.59 5.32 -13.96
C ILE A 161 16.88 6.21 -14.98
N GLU A 162 17.46 6.44 -16.15
CA GLU A 162 16.88 7.24 -17.23
C GLU A 162 15.58 6.64 -17.74
N PHE A 163 15.56 5.31 -17.92
CA PHE A 163 14.35 4.58 -18.30
C PHE A 163 13.27 4.76 -17.23
N LEU A 164 13.61 4.56 -15.96
CA LEU A 164 12.66 4.68 -14.85
C LEU A 164 12.08 6.10 -14.74
N PHE A 165 12.87 7.16 -14.97
CA PHE A 165 12.35 8.53 -15.02
C PHE A 165 11.37 8.74 -16.16
N SER A 166 11.72 8.31 -17.37
CA SER A 166 10.84 8.42 -18.53
C SER A 166 9.51 7.67 -18.32
N GLU A 167 9.58 6.54 -17.64
CA GLU A 167 8.43 5.70 -17.33
C GLU A 167 7.52 6.36 -16.27
N VAL A 168 8.08 7.00 -15.24
CA VAL A 168 7.30 7.81 -14.27
C VAL A 168 6.57 8.95 -14.98
N ASP A 169 7.23 9.64 -15.91
CA ASP A 169 6.63 10.73 -16.66
C ASP A 169 5.49 10.22 -17.57
N ARG A 170 5.70 9.06 -18.21
CA ARG A 170 4.69 8.38 -19.04
C ARG A 170 3.45 7.97 -18.23
N LEU A 171 3.63 7.50 -17.00
CA LEU A 171 2.54 7.01 -16.14
C LEU A 171 1.83 8.14 -15.37
N SER A 172 2.47 9.30 -15.22
CA SER A 172 1.94 10.43 -14.44
C SER A 172 0.50 10.88 -14.78
N PRO A 173 0.04 10.89 -16.05
CA PRO A 173 -1.34 11.25 -16.37
C PRO A 173 -2.39 10.33 -15.74
N ALA A 174 -2.09 9.04 -15.58
CA ALA A 174 -3.01 8.07 -14.98
C ALA A 174 -3.31 8.41 -13.52
N TYR A 175 -2.29 8.81 -12.75
CA TYR A 175 -2.46 9.27 -11.37
C TYR A 175 -3.41 10.47 -11.27
N VAL A 176 -3.26 11.44 -12.16
CA VAL A 176 -4.13 12.63 -12.19
C VAL A 176 -5.57 12.25 -12.51
N LYS A 177 -5.77 11.35 -13.49
CA LYS A 177 -7.10 10.89 -13.90
C LYS A 177 -7.81 10.15 -12.77
N VAL A 178 -7.16 9.17 -12.15
CA VAL A 178 -7.69 8.43 -10.99
C VAL A 178 -8.04 9.37 -9.83
N LEU A 179 -7.18 10.36 -9.58
CA LEU A 179 -7.40 11.36 -8.53
C LEU A 179 -8.63 12.24 -8.81
N ARG A 180 -8.87 12.63 -10.07
CA ARG A 180 -10.07 13.38 -10.48
C ARG A 180 -11.33 12.52 -10.39
N GLU A 181 -11.29 11.30 -10.91
CA GLU A 181 -12.42 10.36 -10.84
C GLU A 181 -12.85 10.09 -9.40
N ARG A 182 -11.89 9.84 -8.50
CA ARG A 182 -12.17 9.69 -7.07
C ARG A 182 -12.82 10.93 -6.45
N ASN A 183 -12.36 12.11 -6.83
CA ASN A 183 -12.90 13.37 -6.31
C ASN A 183 -14.30 13.66 -6.88
N ASN A 184 -14.61 13.20 -8.09
CA ASN A 184 -15.93 13.29 -8.72
C ASN A 184 -16.94 12.35 -8.07
N PHE A 185 -16.56 11.12 -7.74
CA PHE A 185 -17.46 10.12 -7.14
C PHE A 185 -17.86 10.43 -5.68
N THR A 186 -17.18 11.35 -5.01
CA THR A 186 -17.49 11.74 -3.63
C THR A 186 -18.53 12.87 -3.52
N GLY A 187 -19.32 13.11 -4.58
CA GLY A 187 -20.57 13.87 -4.52
C GLY A 187 -21.69 12.97 -4.02
N PHE A 188 -21.90 12.91 -2.70
CA PHE A 188 -23.05 12.21 -2.14
C PHE A 188 -24.33 12.96 -2.51
N GLU A 189 -25.34 12.15 -2.83
CA GLU A 189 -26.73 12.46 -3.16
C GLU A 189 -27.26 13.70 -2.46
N THR A 190 -28.00 14.49 -3.25
CA THR A 190 -28.77 15.66 -2.85
C THR A 190 -29.57 15.40 -1.57
N LYS A 191 -29.59 16.41 -0.69
CA LYS A 191 -30.32 16.46 0.59
C LYS A 191 -31.82 16.11 0.50
N ASP A 192 -32.43 16.10 -0.68
CA ASP A 192 -33.89 15.98 -0.86
C ASP A 192 -34.48 14.62 -0.47
N THR A 193 -33.67 13.57 -0.30
CA THR A 193 -34.15 12.26 0.15
C THR A 193 -34.10 12.06 1.68
N ARG A 194 -33.53 13.01 2.45
CA ARG A 194 -33.31 12.83 3.91
C ARG A 194 -34.46 13.24 4.81
N GLU A 195 -35.51 13.85 4.31
CA GLU A 195 -36.66 14.24 5.15
C GLU A 195 -37.56 13.07 5.58
N LYS A 196 -37.38 11.85 5.05
CA LYS A 196 -38.24 10.71 5.40
C LYS A 196 -37.65 9.71 6.40
N GLU A 197 -36.38 9.82 6.79
CA GLU A 197 -35.74 8.82 7.66
C GLU A 197 -35.07 9.41 8.92
N ALA A 198 -35.46 10.61 9.33
CA ALA A 198 -35.00 11.22 10.59
C ALA A 198 -35.78 10.71 11.82
N LYS A 199 -35.74 9.41 12.11
CA LYS A 199 -36.10 8.86 13.43
C LYS A 199 -35.24 7.63 13.77
N GLN A 200 -33.99 7.83 14.16
CA GLN A 200 -33.43 7.23 15.39
C GLN A 200 -31.95 7.60 15.60
N ILE A 201 -31.72 8.17 16.78
CA ILE A 201 -30.53 8.08 17.64
C ILE A 201 -29.36 9.02 17.34
N LYS A 202 -29.21 9.93 18.31
CA LYS A 202 -28.16 10.92 18.56
C LYS A 202 -26.89 10.27 19.13
N SER A 203 -25.80 11.04 19.02
CA SER A 203 -24.51 10.99 19.74
C SER A 203 -23.44 10.07 19.12
N GLN A 204 -22.16 10.43 19.02
CA GLN A 204 -21.42 11.67 19.25
C GLN A 204 -20.09 11.56 18.47
N ASN A 205 -19.59 12.68 17.93
CA ASN A 205 -18.26 12.81 17.33
C ASN A 205 -17.16 12.70 18.40
N LEU A 206 -15.98 12.16 18.05
CA LEU A 206 -14.63 12.79 18.20
C LEU A 206 -13.51 11.75 18.08
N SER A 207 -12.77 11.75 16.96
CA SER A 207 -11.30 11.57 16.88
C SER A 207 -10.86 11.32 15.42
N ARG A 208 -10.86 12.38 14.62
CA ARG A 208 -10.24 12.43 13.29
C ARG A 208 -8.76 12.74 13.45
N GLN A 209 -7.89 11.74 13.47
CA GLN A 209 -6.50 11.95 13.06
C GLN A 209 -5.80 10.65 12.67
N ARG A 210 -5.07 10.74 11.55
CA ARG A 210 -4.00 9.86 11.07
C ARG A 210 -4.40 8.47 10.53
N ALA A 211 -4.48 8.43 9.19
CA ALA A 211 -3.66 7.60 8.31
C ALA A 211 -4.47 7.08 7.09
N LEU A 212 -4.22 7.71 5.93
CA LEU A 212 -4.28 7.12 4.57
C LEU A 212 -5.66 6.74 3.96
N SER A 213 -6.77 6.84 4.69
CA SER A 213 -7.97 6.02 4.45
C SER A 213 -9.18 6.71 3.76
N ARG A 214 -9.07 7.15 2.50
CA ARG A 214 -10.25 7.66 1.73
C ARG A 214 -10.60 6.94 0.41
N ALA A 215 -9.93 5.84 0.07
CA ALA A 215 -10.55 4.80 -0.78
C ALA A 215 -11.56 3.96 0.02
N GLY A 216 -11.35 3.85 1.34
CA GLY A 216 -12.24 3.15 2.26
C GLY A 216 -13.57 3.86 2.59
N SER A 217 -13.82 5.12 2.20
CA SER A 217 -15.01 5.84 2.66
C SER A 217 -16.27 5.57 1.82
N LEU A 218 -16.15 5.36 0.50
CA LEU A 218 -17.27 4.88 -0.31
C LEU A 218 -17.45 3.37 -0.13
N ALA A 219 -16.33 2.63 -0.04
CA ALA A 219 -16.34 1.21 0.29
C ALA A 219 -16.97 0.96 1.67
N ARG A 220 -16.67 1.74 2.73
CA ARG A 220 -17.29 1.58 4.06
C ARG A 220 -18.78 1.90 4.08
N SER A 221 -19.25 2.88 3.31
CA SER A 221 -20.69 3.16 3.22
C SER A 221 -21.43 2.03 2.49
N LYS A 222 -20.80 1.41 1.49
CA LYS A 222 -21.30 0.18 0.85
C LYS A 222 -21.11 -1.07 1.73
N THR A 223 -20.07 -1.12 2.57
CA THR A 223 -19.75 -2.24 3.48
C THR A 223 -20.79 -2.34 4.60
N ILE A 224 -21.27 -1.20 5.11
CA ILE A 224 -22.37 -1.18 6.09
C ILE A 224 -23.66 -1.77 5.48
N ASN A 225 -23.92 -1.54 4.19
CA ASN A 225 -25.03 -2.17 3.45
C ASN A 225 -24.72 -3.60 2.94
N ALA A 226 -23.44 -3.98 2.81
CA ALA A 226 -23.00 -5.31 2.40
C ALA A 226 -23.26 -6.37 3.48
N HIS A 227 -23.39 -5.96 4.74
CA HIS A 227 -23.81 -6.86 5.82
C HIS A 227 -25.30 -7.23 5.78
N ALA A 228 -26.12 -6.57 4.96
CA ALA A 228 -27.57 -6.79 4.95
C ALA A 228 -28.02 -8.08 4.23
N THR A 229 -27.35 -8.51 3.14
CA THR A 229 -27.72 -9.73 2.39
C THR A 229 -26.52 -10.33 1.64
N ALA A 230 -26.51 -11.65 1.39
CA ALA A 230 -25.47 -12.34 0.62
C ALA A 230 -25.27 -11.73 -0.79
N LYS A 231 -26.36 -11.33 -1.45
CA LYS A 231 -26.35 -10.68 -2.76
C LYS A 231 -25.68 -9.30 -2.77
N ALA A 232 -25.72 -8.58 -1.64
CA ALA A 232 -25.04 -7.29 -1.49
C ALA A 232 -23.52 -7.47 -1.32
N ARG A 233 -23.08 -8.54 -0.66
CA ARG A 233 -21.65 -8.92 -0.57
C ARG A 233 -21.10 -9.26 -1.95
N GLU A 234 -21.79 -10.15 -2.66
CA GLU A 234 -21.39 -10.55 -4.02
C GLU A 234 -21.28 -9.36 -4.99
N ARG A 235 -22.22 -8.41 -4.94
CA ARG A 235 -22.13 -7.19 -5.75
C ARG A 235 -20.93 -6.32 -5.34
N ALA A 236 -20.69 -6.15 -4.04
CA ALA A 236 -19.55 -5.37 -3.55
C ALA A 236 -18.21 -6.02 -3.94
N ASP A 237 -18.13 -7.35 -3.88
CA ASP A 237 -16.97 -8.13 -4.29
C ASP A 237 -16.74 -8.00 -5.80
N ARG A 238 -17.80 -8.11 -6.61
CA ARG A 238 -17.74 -7.91 -8.06
C ARG A 238 -17.28 -6.49 -8.44
N GLU A 239 -17.88 -5.46 -7.84
CA GLU A 239 -17.47 -4.07 -8.08
C GLU A 239 -16.02 -3.80 -7.62
N ALA A 240 -15.58 -4.42 -6.51
CA ALA A 240 -14.20 -4.35 -6.06
C ALA A 240 -13.24 -5.04 -7.05
N GLN A 241 -13.65 -6.16 -7.65
CA GLN A 241 -12.86 -6.89 -8.62
C GLN A 241 -12.80 -6.18 -9.99
N GLU A 242 -13.89 -5.55 -10.41
CA GLU A 242 -13.92 -4.66 -11.58
C GLU A 242 -13.01 -3.45 -11.36
N ALA A 243 -13.05 -2.83 -10.19
CA ALA A 243 -12.14 -1.72 -9.84
C ALA A 243 -10.67 -2.15 -9.81
N ARG A 244 -10.36 -3.39 -9.39
CA ARG A 244 -9.01 -3.96 -9.47
C ARG A 244 -8.54 -4.23 -10.90
N SER A 245 -9.46 -4.39 -11.83
CA SER A 245 -9.16 -4.68 -13.24
C SER A 245 -9.00 -3.40 -14.10
N ASP A 246 -9.07 -2.22 -13.49
CA ASP A 246 -8.92 -0.94 -14.18
C ASP A 246 -7.47 -0.74 -14.69
N PRO A 247 -7.26 -0.56 -16.01
CA PRO A 247 -5.95 -0.26 -16.56
C PRO A 247 -5.28 0.98 -15.96
N MET A 248 -6.04 1.96 -15.46
CA MET A 248 -5.48 3.16 -14.82
C MET A 248 -4.96 2.89 -13.41
N ALA A 249 -5.67 2.08 -12.62
CA ALA A 249 -5.21 1.65 -11.30
C ALA A 249 -3.88 0.89 -11.40
N ALA A 250 -3.76 -0.02 -12.38
CA ALA A 250 -2.51 -0.73 -12.65
C ALA A 250 -1.34 0.23 -12.97
N GLN A 251 -1.57 1.27 -13.77
CA GLN A 251 -0.54 2.27 -14.09
C GLN A 251 -0.08 3.05 -12.86
N VAL A 252 -0.98 3.39 -11.94
CA VAL A 252 -0.63 4.07 -10.69
C VAL A 252 0.20 3.16 -9.78
N LEU A 253 -0.14 1.88 -9.68
CA LEU A 253 0.64 0.89 -8.93
C LEU A 253 2.03 0.70 -9.54
N THR A 254 2.14 0.64 -10.87
CA THR A 254 3.43 0.60 -11.56
C THR A 254 4.28 1.82 -11.24
N GLU A 255 3.69 3.02 -11.27
CA GLU A 255 4.41 4.25 -10.93
C GLU A 255 4.91 4.22 -9.47
N ASP A 256 4.11 3.67 -8.55
CA ASP A 256 4.50 3.51 -7.13
C ASP A 256 5.73 2.60 -6.97
N ILE A 257 5.73 1.43 -7.62
CA ILE A 257 6.85 0.49 -7.62
C ILE A 257 8.12 1.13 -8.19
N ILE A 258 8.00 1.86 -9.31
CA ILE A 258 9.15 2.55 -9.92
C ILE A 258 9.71 3.62 -8.98
N LEU A 259 8.86 4.41 -8.31
CA LEU A 259 9.33 5.39 -7.34
C LEU A 259 10.06 4.73 -6.16
N ARG A 260 9.63 3.55 -5.71
CA ARG A 260 10.33 2.79 -4.66
C ARG A 260 11.66 2.24 -5.15
N LEU A 261 11.75 1.77 -6.39
CA LEU A 261 13.02 1.36 -7.02
C LEU A 261 14.00 2.52 -7.17
N LEU A 262 13.52 3.70 -7.54
CA LEU A 262 14.34 4.92 -7.58
C LEU A 262 14.91 5.27 -6.19
N LEU A 263 14.20 5.00 -5.09
CA LEU A 263 14.77 5.14 -3.74
C LEU A 263 15.92 4.17 -3.49
N VAL A 264 15.79 2.92 -3.94
CA VAL A 264 16.84 1.90 -3.85
C VAL A 264 18.08 2.33 -4.65
N LYS A 265 17.87 2.89 -5.84
CA LYS A 265 18.95 3.40 -6.71
C LYS A 265 19.54 4.74 -6.26
N GLY A 266 19.07 5.31 -5.15
CA GLY A 266 19.63 6.54 -4.57
C GLY A 266 18.97 7.85 -5.03
N GLU A 267 17.96 7.79 -5.89
CA GLU A 267 17.26 8.94 -6.48
C GLU A 267 16.21 9.57 -5.55
N LYS A 268 16.56 9.72 -4.27
CA LYS A 268 15.66 10.18 -3.21
C LYS A 268 15.13 11.59 -3.45
N ALA A 269 15.96 12.47 -4.00
CA ALA A 269 15.58 13.86 -4.27
C ALA A 269 14.50 13.94 -5.37
N TYR A 270 14.62 13.15 -6.43
CA TYR A 270 13.61 13.04 -7.48
C TYR A 270 12.29 12.52 -6.90
N VAL A 271 12.33 11.40 -6.18
CA VAL A 271 11.13 10.77 -5.59
C VAL A 271 10.41 11.74 -4.66
N ALA A 272 11.12 12.41 -3.77
CA ALA A 272 10.49 13.36 -2.85
C ALA A 272 9.88 14.58 -3.57
N ARG A 273 10.50 15.10 -4.64
CA ARG A 273 9.87 16.12 -5.50
C ARG A 273 8.60 15.60 -6.17
N ARG A 274 8.62 14.37 -6.69
CA ARG A 274 7.46 13.75 -7.32
C ARG A 274 6.32 13.55 -6.32
N LEU A 275 6.62 13.15 -5.09
CA LEU A 275 5.61 13.03 -4.03
C LEU A 275 5.00 14.38 -3.64
N ASP A 276 5.80 15.46 -3.57
CA ASP A 276 5.29 16.82 -3.35
C ASP A 276 4.36 17.26 -4.49
N GLN A 277 4.73 16.98 -5.74
CA GLN A 277 3.85 17.24 -6.89
C GLN A 277 2.51 16.50 -6.78
N ARG A 278 2.53 15.20 -6.40
CA ARG A 278 1.30 14.41 -6.19
C ARG A 278 0.41 15.02 -5.10
N GLU A 279 1.02 15.51 -4.02
CA GLU A 279 0.32 16.17 -2.91
C GLU A 279 -0.30 17.51 -3.35
N ARG A 280 0.46 18.35 -4.06
CA ARG A 280 -0.04 19.61 -4.63
C ARG A 280 -1.21 19.39 -5.58
N LEU A 281 -1.12 18.40 -6.47
CA LEU A 281 -2.21 18.03 -7.39
C LEU A 281 -3.47 17.61 -6.62
N ALA A 282 -3.31 16.79 -5.58
CA ALA A 282 -4.42 16.38 -4.72
C ALA A 282 -5.09 17.58 -4.03
N HIS A 283 -4.31 18.52 -3.50
CA HIS A 283 -4.83 19.75 -2.90
C HIS A 283 -5.52 20.65 -3.92
N SER A 284 -4.92 20.86 -5.10
CA SER A 284 -5.48 21.70 -6.15
C SER A 284 -6.83 21.16 -6.63
N ILE A 285 -6.92 19.87 -6.95
CA ILE A 285 -8.17 19.25 -7.45
C ILE A 285 -9.24 19.24 -6.34
N ALA A 286 -8.86 19.01 -5.08
CA ALA A 286 -9.81 19.08 -3.97
C ALA A 286 -10.38 20.50 -3.77
N THR A 287 -9.53 21.52 -3.92
CA THR A 287 -9.93 22.94 -3.82
C THR A 287 -10.81 23.36 -4.99
N GLU A 288 -10.44 22.98 -6.22
CA GLU A 288 -11.23 23.19 -7.45
C GLU A 288 -12.65 22.63 -7.27
N ARG A 289 -12.77 21.41 -6.73
CA ARG A 289 -14.06 20.78 -6.46
C ARG A 289 -14.89 21.56 -5.44
N LEU A 290 -14.26 22.02 -4.36
CA LEU A 290 -14.96 22.79 -3.31
C LEU A 290 -15.49 24.10 -3.88
N ALA A 291 -14.67 24.82 -4.65
CA ALA A 291 -15.07 26.05 -5.32
C ALA A 291 -16.25 25.80 -6.29
N ARG A 292 -16.20 24.72 -7.07
CA ARG A 292 -17.29 24.31 -7.97
C ARG A 292 -18.58 24.00 -7.22
N ALA A 293 -18.50 23.25 -6.13
CA ALA A 293 -19.68 22.94 -5.30
C ALA A 293 -20.29 24.21 -4.65
N ALA A 294 -19.47 25.20 -4.30
CA ALA A 294 -19.92 26.50 -3.80
C ALA A 294 -20.61 27.32 -4.89
N ALA A 295 -20.05 27.36 -6.10
CA ALA A 295 -20.62 28.07 -7.24
C ALA A 295 -21.96 27.48 -7.70
N GLU A 296 -22.13 26.15 -7.58
CA GLU A 296 -23.36 25.43 -7.93
C GLU A 296 -24.47 25.55 -6.85
N GLY A 297 -24.28 26.37 -5.80
CA GLY A 297 -25.29 26.60 -4.76
C GLY A 297 -25.56 25.41 -3.84
N ARG A 298 -24.77 24.33 -3.92
CA ARG A 298 -24.93 23.10 -3.12
C ARG A 298 -24.38 23.19 -1.69
N LEU A 299 -23.96 24.38 -1.26
CA LEU A 299 -23.44 24.64 0.10
C LEU A 299 -24.44 25.38 1.01
N GLY A 300 -25.73 25.36 0.69
CA GLY A 300 -26.85 25.72 1.57
C GLY A 300 -27.46 24.52 2.33
#